data_AF-A0A1U7MQG9-F1
#
_entry.id   AF-A0A1U7MQG9-F1
#
_cell.length_a   1.000
_cell.length_b   1.000
_cell.length_c   1.000
_cell.angle_alpha   90.00
_cell.angle_beta   90.00
_cell.angle_gamma   90.00
#
_symmetry.space_group_name_H-M   'P 1'
#
loop_
_entity.id
_entity.type
_entity.pdbx_description
1 polymer ?
#
loop_
_entity_poly.entity_id
_entity_poly.type
_entity_poly.pdbx_seq_one_letter_code
_entity_poly.pdbx_strand_id
1 'polypeptide(L)'
;MTLGSARALYLLTPDDPVERQTRAARIANKEAADAARLLDNVGAAKDGMYGELARQTATLRTGAETLLVAAGQSRRSMINETDLLRAVAPVLADGLENPLATVMIHWNQTSGAAHARSWTWNVWEQLHPADTAARIWSIPTALAEKAWELWNQRRGSDAPPALPPDGWVPDFNAKTPPDDDSDEAIQRPPWF
;
A
#
# COMPACT_ATOMS: atom_id res chain seq x y z
N MET A 1 -1.64 -4.99 -1.14
CA MET A 1 -1.97 -4.44 -2.47
C MET A 1 -3.06 -3.38 -2.39
N THR A 2 -4.24 -3.68 -1.83
CA THR A 2 -5.41 -2.77 -1.70
C THR A 2 -5.10 -1.39 -1.11
N LEU A 3 -4.34 -1.32 -0.01
CA LEU A 3 -4.00 -0.06 0.65
C LEU A 3 -3.05 0.82 -0.18
N GLY A 4 -2.14 0.22 -0.94
CA GLY A 4 -1.21 0.96 -1.79
C GLY A 4 -1.96 1.67 -2.92
N SER A 5 -2.83 0.95 -3.61
CA SER A 5 -3.68 1.51 -4.67
C SER A 5 -4.65 2.56 -4.13
N ALA A 6 -5.26 2.29 -2.97
CA ALA A 6 -6.16 3.26 -2.34
C ALA A 6 -5.41 4.53 -1.87
N ARG A 7 -4.17 4.44 -1.39
CA ARG A 7 -3.33 5.62 -1.09
C ARG A 7 -3.03 6.40 -2.36
N ALA A 8 -2.63 5.73 -3.44
CA ALA A 8 -2.37 6.38 -4.72
C ALA A 8 -3.60 7.12 -5.24
N LEU A 9 -4.78 6.48 -5.23
CA LEU A 9 -6.05 7.12 -5.57
C LEU A 9 -6.34 8.31 -4.66
N TYR A 10 -6.28 8.14 -3.35
CA TYR A 10 -6.52 9.21 -2.39
C TYR A 10 -5.65 10.45 -2.66
N LEU A 11 -4.38 10.24 -3.01
CA LEU A 11 -3.43 11.30 -3.36
C LEU A 11 -3.69 11.93 -4.72
N LEU A 12 -4.06 11.15 -5.73
CA LEU A 12 -4.12 11.61 -7.12
C LEU A 12 -5.50 12.15 -7.53
N THR A 13 -6.57 11.79 -6.81
CA THR A 13 -7.94 12.20 -7.13
C THR A 13 -8.13 13.72 -7.16
N PRO A 14 -7.65 14.52 -6.20
CA PRO A 14 -7.83 15.97 -6.27
C PRO A 14 -7.10 16.60 -7.44
N ASP A 15 -7.76 17.53 -8.13
CA ASP A 15 -7.15 18.35 -9.18
C ASP A 15 -6.22 19.44 -8.62
N ASP A 16 -6.55 19.96 -7.43
CA ASP A 16 -5.75 20.96 -6.76
C ASP A 16 -4.44 20.38 -6.19
N PRO A 17 -3.25 20.87 -6.61
CA PRO A 17 -1.98 20.44 -6.04
C PRO A 17 -1.86 20.69 -4.53
N VAL A 18 -2.49 21.74 -4.00
CA VAL A 18 -2.45 22.06 -2.55
C VAL A 18 -3.24 21.03 -1.76
N GLU A 19 -4.42 20.63 -2.25
CA GLU A 19 -5.17 19.53 -1.68
C GLU A 19 -4.37 18.21 -1.72
N ARG A 20 -3.72 17.87 -2.84
CA ARG A 20 -2.87 16.66 -2.93
C ARG A 20 -1.73 16.67 -1.91
N GLN A 21 -1.08 17.82 -1.73
CA GLN A 21 -0.03 17.98 -0.71
C GLN A 21 -0.59 17.81 0.71
N THR A 22 -1.78 18.35 0.98
CA THR A 22 -2.45 18.19 2.27
C THR A 22 -2.80 16.72 2.54
N ARG A 23 -3.28 15.99 1.52
CA ARG A 23 -3.57 14.56 1.61
C ARG A 23 -2.30 13.72 1.84
N ALA A 24 -1.20 14.07 1.17
CA ALA A 24 0.11 13.45 1.40
C ALA A 24 0.59 13.67 2.84
N ALA A 25 0.45 14.88 3.37
CA ALA A 25 0.79 15.18 4.74
C ALA A 25 -0.06 14.37 5.75
N ARG A 26 -1.35 14.15 5.50
CA ARG A 26 -2.21 13.29 6.35
C ARG A 26 -1.74 11.83 6.36
N ILE A 27 -1.32 11.29 5.21
CA ILE A 27 -0.77 9.93 5.12
C ILE A 27 0.56 9.85 5.87
N ALA A 28 1.50 10.76 5.58
CA ALA A 28 2.80 10.81 6.24
C ALA A 28 2.69 10.93 7.77
N ASN A 29 1.73 11.73 8.26
CA ASN A 29 1.48 11.86 9.70
C ASN A 29 0.96 10.56 10.33
N LYS A 30 0.11 9.81 9.62
CA LYS A 30 -0.37 8.48 10.06
C LYS A 30 0.78 7.47 10.07
N GLU A 31 1.57 7.42 9.01
CA GLU A 31 2.70 6.49 8.89
C GLU A 31 3.75 6.75 9.97
N ALA A 32 4.06 8.02 10.24
CA ALA A 32 4.98 8.38 11.32
C ALA A 32 4.41 8.02 12.70
N ALA A 33 3.11 8.19 12.93
CA ALA A 33 2.47 7.79 14.18
C ALA A 33 2.48 6.27 14.38
N ASP A 34 2.26 5.48 13.33
CA ASP A 34 2.31 4.02 13.38
C ASP A 34 3.73 3.52 13.59
N ALA A 35 4.72 4.08 12.87
CA ALA A 35 6.12 3.75 13.03
C ALA A 35 6.61 4.07 14.45
N ALA A 36 6.22 5.21 15.01
CA ALA A 36 6.55 5.58 16.40
C ALA A 36 5.97 4.56 17.39
N ARG A 37 4.71 4.15 17.23
CA ARG A 37 4.09 3.13 18.09
C ARG A 37 4.82 1.78 17.99
N LEU A 38 5.23 1.38 16.79
CA LEU A 38 6.00 0.15 16.59
C LEU A 38 7.37 0.22 17.26
N LEU A 39 8.07 1.35 17.14
CA LEU A 39 9.35 1.58 17.81
C LEU A 39 9.22 1.53 19.34
N ASP A 40 8.15 2.12 19.89
CA ASP A 40 7.85 2.07 21.33
C ASP A 40 7.63 0.61 21.80
N ASN A 41 6.90 -0.20 21.01
CA ASN A 41 6.60 -1.59 21.34
C ASN A 41 7.81 -2.53 21.28
N VAL A 42 8.78 -2.25 20.39
CA VAL A 42 10.00 -3.06 20.24
C VAL A 42 11.01 -2.76 21.35
N GLY A 43 10.72 -1.79 22.24
CA GLY A 43 11.62 -1.41 23.33
C GLY A 43 12.99 -0.96 22.81
N ALA A 44 13.00 -0.37 21.62
CA ALA A 44 14.22 -0.20 20.86
C ALA A 44 15.22 0.69 21.61
N ALA A 45 16.42 0.15 21.84
CA ALA A 45 17.55 0.95 22.30
C ALA A 45 17.76 2.12 21.32
N LYS A 46 18.03 3.32 21.84
CA LYS A 46 18.15 4.56 21.06
C LYS A 46 19.40 4.61 20.16
N ASP A 47 20.13 3.52 20.04
CA ASP A 47 21.41 3.43 19.36
C ASP A 47 21.31 2.54 18.12
N GLY A 48 22.18 2.81 17.13
CA GLY A 48 22.22 2.06 15.87
C GLY A 48 20.99 2.27 14.97
N MET A 49 20.57 1.21 14.28
CA MET A 49 19.52 1.25 13.25
C MET A 49 18.18 1.80 13.76
N TYR A 50 17.75 1.40 14.97
CA TYR A 50 16.47 1.83 15.51
C TYR A 50 16.48 3.30 15.97
N GLY A 51 17.63 3.80 16.44
CA GLY A 51 17.82 5.22 16.73
C GLY A 51 17.69 6.07 15.46
N GLU A 52 18.27 5.62 14.34
CA GLU A 52 18.13 6.30 13.05
C GLU A 52 16.68 6.26 12.54
N LEU A 53 16.01 5.10 12.61
CA LEU A 53 14.61 4.97 12.23
C LEU A 53 13.70 5.87 13.08
N ALA A 54 13.98 6.01 14.38
CA ALA A 54 13.26 6.93 15.26
C ALA A 54 13.47 8.40 14.86
N ARG A 55 14.70 8.80 14.48
CA ARG A 55 14.97 10.15 13.96
C ARG A 55 14.20 10.42 12.67
N GLN A 56 14.27 9.51 11.70
CA GLN A 56 13.56 9.65 10.42
C GLN A 56 12.05 9.73 10.62
N THR A 57 11.50 8.90 11.51
CA THR A 57 10.08 8.93 11.90
C THR A 57 9.69 10.29 12.48
N ALA A 58 10.51 10.84 13.39
CA ALA A 58 10.27 12.16 13.96
C ALA A 58 10.33 13.28 12.91
N THR A 59 11.33 13.25 12.01
CA THR A 59 11.47 14.21 10.91
C THR A 59 10.27 14.16 9.97
N LEU A 60 9.84 12.97 9.57
CA LEU A 60 8.65 12.78 8.71
C LEU A 60 7.41 13.38 9.37
N ARG A 61 7.22 13.12 10.67
CA ARG A 61 6.11 13.67 11.45
C ARG A 61 6.15 15.20 11.49
N THR A 62 7.28 15.80 11.84
CA THR A 62 7.41 17.27 11.92
C THR A 62 7.17 17.93 10.57
N GLY A 63 7.68 17.34 9.48
CA GLY A 63 7.42 17.83 8.12
C GLY A 63 5.93 17.78 7.76
N ALA A 64 5.27 16.66 8.05
CA ALA A 64 3.83 16.50 7.83
C ALA A 64 3.00 17.49 8.67
N GLU A 65 3.30 17.64 9.95
CA GLU A 65 2.62 18.57 10.86
C GLU A 65 2.74 20.02 10.37
N THR A 66 3.91 20.41 9.84
CA THR A 66 4.15 21.74 9.28
C THR A 66 3.28 22.01 8.07
N LEU A 67 3.22 21.06 7.12
CA LEU A 67 2.37 21.17 5.93
C LEU A 67 0.88 21.22 6.28
N LEU A 68 0.44 20.44 7.27
CA LEU A 68 -0.94 20.45 7.76
C LEU A 68 -1.31 21.81 8.35
N VAL A 69 -0.46 22.39 9.19
CA VAL A 69 -0.70 23.72 9.79
C VAL A 69 -0.75 24.80 8.71
N ALA A 70 0.15 24.75 7.73
CA ALA A 70 0.15 25.68 6.60
C ALA A 70 -1.16 25.60 5.79
N ALA A 71 -1.75 24.41 5.68
CA ALA A 71 -3.06 24.18 5.07
C ALA A 71 -4.27 24.46 6.00
N GLY A 72 -4.05 25.06 7.18
CA GLY A 72 -5.11 25.38 8.15
C GLY A 72 -5.69 24.15 8.88
N GLN A 73 -4.99 23.02 8.85
CA GLN A 73 -5.39 21.78 9.51
C GLN A 73 -4.72 21.64 10.89
N SER A 74 -5.29 20.77 11.74
CA SER A 74 -4.64 20.37 12.99
C SER A 74 -3.33 19.62 12.71
N ARG A 75 -2.31 19.83 13.55
CA ARG A 75 -1.08 19.01 13.56
C ARG A 75 -1.37 17.52 13.71
N ARG A 76 -2.46 17.17 14.37
CA ARG A 76 -2.86 15.77 14.59
C ARG A 76 -3.74 15.20 13.48
N SER A 77 -4.00 15.97 12.42
CA SER A 77 -4.78 15.49 11.29
C SER A 77 -4.08 14.33 10.60
N MET A 78 -4.80 13.23 10.45
CA MET A 78 -4.35 12.00 9.82
C MET A 78 -5.55 11.33 9.15
N ILE A 79 -5.29 10.40 8.23
CA ILE A 79 -6.33 9.56 7.65
C ILE A 79 -6.09 8.10 8.05
N ASN A 80 -7.10 7.46 8.63
CA ASN A 80 -7.03 6.02 8.91
C ASN A 80 -7.41 5.22 7.65
N GLU A 81 -7.10 3.94 7.64
CA GLU A 81 -7.30 3.06 6.47
C GLU A 81 -8.77 2.97 6.06
N THR A 82 -9.68 2.89 7.02
CA THR A 82 -11.13 2.85 6.75
C THR A 82 -11.62 4.12 6.07
N ASP A 83 -11.24 5.29 6.58
CA ASP A 83 -11.62 6.58 6.02
C ASP A 83 -10.96 6.84 4.66
N LEU A 84 -9.75 6.32 4.46
CA LEU A 84 -9.08 6.32 3.16
C LEU A 84 -9.84 5.48 2.14
N LEU A 85 -10.28 4.27 2.51
CA LEU A 85 -11.10 3.41 1.65
C LEU A 85 -12.46 4.04 1.34
N ARG A 86 -13.10 4.67 2.33
CA ARG A 86 -14.35 5.43 2.12
C ARG A 86 -14.15 6.56 1.12
N ALA A 87 -13.04 7.27 1.20
CA ALA A 87 -12.74 8.41 0.33
C ALA A 87 -12.52 7.99 -1.13
N VAL A 88 -11.97 6.80 -1.38
CA VAL A 88 -11.69 6.32 -2.75
C VAL A 88 -12.76 5.41 -3.33
N ALA A 89 -13.68 4.87 -2.52
CA ALA A 89 -14.73 3.98 -2.99
C ALA A 89 -15.58 4.57 -4.13
N PRO A 90 -15.95 5.87 -4.15
CA PRO A 90 -16.69 6.44 -5.27
C PRO A 90 -15.98 6.35 -6.62
N VAL A 91 -14.65 6.20 -6.66
CA VAL A 91 -13.88 6.03 -7.90
C VAL A 91 -14.21 4.70 -8.60
N LEU A 92 -14.80 3.74 -7.88
CA LEU A 92 -15.23 2.45 -8.41
C LEU A 92 -16.72 2.43 -8.82
N ALA A 93 -17.40 3.59 -8.86
CA ALA A 93 -18.82 3.68 -9.16
C ALA A 93 -19.22 3.12 -10.53
N ASP A 94 -18.34 3.23 -11.53
CA ASP A 94 -18.65 2.84 -12.91
C ASP A 94 -18.86 1.33 -13.12
N GLY A 95 -18.56 0.49 -12.12
CA GLY A 95 -18.72 -0.96 -12.20
C GLY A 95 -19.47 -1.59 -11.02
N LEU A 96 -19.97 -0.81 -10.06
CA LEU A 96 -20.55 -1.32 -8.82
C LEU A 96 -21.79 -0.53 -8.40
N GLU A 97 -22.88 -1.24 -8.12
CA GLU A 97 -24.14 -0.65 -7.63
C GLU A 97 -23.98 0.00 -6.25
N ASN A 98 -23.11 -0.57 -5.40
CA ASN A 98 -22.73 0.01 -4.12
C ASN A 98 -21.21 -0.12 -3.90
N PRO A 99 -20.42 0.85 -4.41
CA PRO A 99 -18.96 0.79 -4.36
C PRO A 99 -18.43 0.77 -2.93
N LEU A 100 -19.05 1.55 -2.04
CA LEU A 100 -18.63 1.64 -0.65
C LEU A 100 -18.85 0.34 0.10
N ALA A 101 -20.05 -0.23 0.02
CA ALA A 101 -20.35 -1.52 0.66
C ALA A 101 -19.44 -2.61 0.12
N THR A 102 -19.24 -2.65 -1.20
CA THR A 102 -18.34 -3.61 -1.85
C THR A 102 -16.90 -3.48 -1.35
N VAL A 103 -16.31 -2.28 -1.37
CA VAL A 103 -14.95 -2.05 -0.87
C VAL A 103 -14.82 -2.43 0.61
N MET A 104 -15.79 -2.08 1.44
CA MET A 104 -15.76 -2.39 2.88
C MET A 104 -15.92 -3.89 3.16
N ILE A 105 -16.80 -4.59 2.42
CA ILE A 105 -16.95 -6.05 2.51
C ILE A 105 -15.63 -6.73 2.14
N HIS A 106 -15.04 -6.35 1.01
CA HIS A 106 -13.78 -6.93 0.55
C HIS A 106 -12.59 -6.57 1.44
N TRP A 107 -12.55 -5.37 2.01
CA TRP A 107 -11.55 -4.98 3.00
C TRP A 107 -11.62 -5.85 4.26
N ASN A 108 -12.83 -6.04 4.80
CA ASN A 108 -13.04 -6.94 5.93
C ASN A 108 -12.64 -8.40 5.58
N GLN A 109 -12.86 -8.82 4.34
CA GLN A 109 -12.48 -10.13 3.79
C GLN A 109 -11.02 -10.23 3.31
N THR A 110 -10.21 -9.17 3.38
CA THR A 110 -8.78 -9.21 3.02
C THR A 110 -7.87 -8.87 4.20
N SER A 111 -8.42 -8.30 5.29
CA SER A 111 -7.72 -8.10 6.55
C SER A 111 -7.19 -9.44 7.12
N GLY A 112 -6.16 -9.42 7.97
CA GLY A 112 -5.46 -10.63 8.45
C GLY A 112 -6.36 -11.73 9.06
N ALA A 113 -7.55 -11.38 9.56
CA ALA A 113 -8.57 -12.36 9.99
C ALA A 113 -9.14 -13.20 8.83
N ALA A 114 -9.20 -12.66 7.62
CA ALA A 114 -9.64 -13.36 6.43
C ALA A 114 -8.52 -14.18 5.77
N HIS A 115 -7.25 -13.77 5.89
CA HIS A 115 -6.11 -14.65 5.60
C HIS A 115 -6.08 -15.84 6.57
N ALA A 116 -6.37 -15.65 7.87
CA ALA A 116 -6.54 -16.76 8.80
C ALA A 116 -7.77 -17.62 8.47
N ARG A 117 -8.87 -17.01 7.98
CA ARG A 117 -10.09 -17.75 7.58
C ARG A 117 -9.99 -18.45 6.24
N SER A 118 -9.17 -17.96 5.30
CA SER A 118 -8.86 -18.72 4.09
C SER A 118 -8.21 -20.03 4.51
N TRP A 119 -7.29 -20.04 5.49
CA TRP A 119 -6.74 -21.29 6.02
C TRP A 119 -7.77 -22.19 6.73
N THR A 120 -8.90 -21.66 7.19
CA THR A 120 -10.03 -22.44 7.75
C THR A 120 -11.17 -22.58 6.74
N TRP A 121 -10.86 -23.02 5.51
CA TRP A 121 -11.69 -23.16 4.29
C TRP A 121 -13.03 -23.95 4.40
N ASN A 122 -13.65 -24.05 5.59
CA ASN A 122 -14.89 -24.78 5.86
C ASN A 122 -16.14 -23.90 6.08
N VAL A 123 -16.08 -22.57 5.86
CA VAL A 123 -17.23 -21.69 6.17
C VAL A 123 -18.15 -21.42 4.96
N TRP A 124 -17.86 -21.95 3.77
CA TRP A 124 -18.64 -21.70 2.55
C TRP A 124 -18.80 -22.97 1.72
N GLU A 125 -19.77 -23.81 2.08
CA GLU A 125 -20.04 -25.11 1.43
C GLU A 125 -20.57 -25.02 -0.03
N GLN A 126 -20.47 -23.88 -0.73
CA GLN A 126 -21.15 -23.70 -2.03
C GLN A 126 -20.35 -23.00 -3.13
N LEU A 127 -19.14 -22.50 -2.89
CA LEU A 127 -18.32 -21.84 -3.93
C LEU A 127 -16.99 -22.54 -4.12
N HIS A 128 -16.58 -22.72 -5.38
CA HIS A 128 -15.26 -23.26 -5.67
C HIS A 128 -14.17 -22.32 -5.12
N PRO A 129 -13.09 -22.84 -4.51
CA PRO A 129 -12.04 -22.01 -3.91
C PRO A 129 -11.43 -20.99 -4.89
N ALA A 130 -11.33 -21.36 -6.17
CA ALA A 130 -10.81 -20.47 -7.22
C ALA A 130 -11.70 -19.24 -7.44
N ASP A 131 -13.02 -19.39 -7.45
CA ASP A 131 -13.97 -18.30 -7.67
C ASP A 131 -13.96 -17.32 -6.50
N THR A 132 -13.83 -17.87 -5.28
CA THR A 132 -13.71 -17.08 -4.05
C THR A 132 -12.40 -16.28 -4.04
N ALA A 133 -11.29 -16.90 -4.43
CA ALA A 133 -10.01 -16.21 -4.57
C ALA A 133 -10.09 -15.09 -5.61
N ALA A 134 -10.58 -15.38 -6.82
CA ALA A 134 -10.74 -14.38 -7.88
C ALA A 134 -11.60 -13.19 -7.44
N ARG A 135 -12.71 -13.45 -6.74
CA ARG A 135 -13.62 -12.42 -6.23
C ARG A 135 -13.01 -11.58 -5.09
N ILE A 136 -12.16 -12.16 -4.25
CA ILE A 136 -11.43 -11.42 -3.21
C ILE A 136 -10.38 -10.48 -3.84
N TRP A 137 -9.73 -10.92 -4.92
CA TRP A 137 -8.68 -10.17 -5.60
C TRP A 137 -9.18 -9.14 -6.63
N SER A 138 -10.46 -9.17 -7.01
CA SER A 138 -11.01 -8.24 -8.00
C SER A 138 -10.97 -6.78 -7.54
N ILE A 139 -11.27 -6.49 -6.28
CA ILE A 139 -11.27 -5.12 -5.74
C ILE A 139 -9.87 -4.51 -5.64
N PRO A 140 -8.85 -5.21 -5.08
CA PRO A 140 -7.46 -4.73 -5.14
C PRO A 140 -7.00 -4.43 -6.57
N THR A 141 -7.38 -5.27 -7.53
CA THR A 141 -7.03 -5.13 -8.95
C THR A 141 -7.72 -3.90 -9.55
N ALA A 142 -9.03 -3.75 -9.37
CA ALA A 142 -9.77 -2.59 -9.87
C ALA A 142 -9.26 -1.26 -9.28
N LEU A 143 -8.89 -1.24 -8.00
CA LEU A 143 -8.25 -0.06 -7.39
C LEU A 143 -6.87 0.23 -8.00
N ALA A 144 -6.09 -0.81 -8.30
CA ALA A 144 -4.77 -0.64 -8.93
C ALA A 144 -4.89 -0.12 -10.36
N GLU A 145 -5.83 -0.64 -11.14
CA GLU A 145 -6.14 -0.17 -12.50
C GLU A 145 -6.54 1.31 -12.49
N LYS A 146 -7.48 1.70 -11.63
CA LYS A 146 -7.90 3.11 -11.50
C LYS A 146 -6.77 4.03 -11.04
N ALA A 147 -5.91 3.56 -10.11
CA ALA A 147 -4.74 4.32 -9.70
C ALA A 147 -3.76 4.54 -10.86
N TRP A 148 -3.56 3.51 -11.68
CA TRP A 148 -2.68 3.54 -12.85
C TRP A 148 -3.23 4.47 -13.94
N GLU A 149 -4.53 4.35 -14.27
CA GLU A 149 -5.22 5.24 -15.21
C GLU A 149 -5.04 6.71 -14.81
N LEU A 150 -5.32 7.02 -13.55
CA LEU A 150 -5.24 8.38 -13.03
C LEU A 150 -3.80 8.89 -12.98
N TRP A 151 -2.82 8.03 -12.64
CA TRP A 151 -1.41 8.38 -12.72
C TRP A 151 -0.99 8.77 -14.13
N ASN A 152 -1.38 7.99 -15.14
CA ASN A 152 -1.06 8.26 -16.54
C ASN A 152 -1.67 9.56 -17.05
N GLN A 153 -2.94 9.82 -16.70
CA GLN A 153 -3.60 11.09 -16.99
C GLN A 153 -2.82 12.28 -16.41
N ARG A 154 -2.39 12.17 -15.14
CA ARG A 154 -1.70 13.28 -14.43
C ARG A 154 -0.31 13.59 -14.98
N ARG A 155 0.41 12.59 -15.51
CA ARG A 155 1.74 12.78 -16.13
C ARG A 155 1.66 13.18 -17.61
N GLY A 156 0.46 13.37 -18.17
CA GLY A 156 0.27 13.70 -19.59
C GLY A 156 0.64 12.56 -20.53
N SER A 157 0.53 11.31 -20.07
CA SER A 157 0.79 10.13 -20.89
C SER A 157 -0.55 9.56 -21.36
N ASP A 158 -0.97 9.96 -22.56
CA ASP A 158 -2.11 9.33 -23.27
C ASP A 158 -1.75 7.93 -23.81
N ALA A 159 -0.52 7.48 -23.60
CA ALA A 159 -0.12 6.13 -23.95
C ALA A 159 -0.94 5.13 -23.12
N PRO A 160 -1.66 4.18 -23.76
CA PRO A 160 -2.35 3.11 -23.03
C PRO A 160 -1.33 2.37 -22.14
N PRO A 161 -1.79 1.70 -21.06
CA PRO A 161 -0.92 0.80 -20.31
C PRO A 161 -0.14 -0.04 -21.30
N ALA A 162 1.19 -0.06 -21.20
CA ALA A 162 2.00 -0.94 -22.03
C ALA A 162 1.48 -2.35 -21.76
N LEU A 163 0.79 -2.94 -22.75
CA LEU A 163 0.50 -4.35 -22.71
C LEU A 163 1.85 -5.07 -22.55
N PRO A 164 1.89 -6.19 -21.81
CA PRO A 164 3.06 -7.05 -21.87
C PRO A 164 3.39 -7.29 -23.35
N PRO A 165 4.67 -7.19 -23.77
CA PRO A 165 5.03 -7.41 -25.15
C PRO A 165 4.53 -8.78 -25.61
N ASP A 166 4.18 -8.91 -26.91
CA ASP A 166 3.72 -10.19 -27.46
C ASP A 166 4.70 -11.32 -27.10
N GLY A 167 4.19 -12.37 -26.46
CA GLY A 167 4.99 -13.48 -25.95
C GLY A 167 5.50 -13.33 -24.51
N TRP A 168 5.12 -12.27 -23.79
CA TRP A 168 5.39 -12.16 -22.36
C TRP A 168 4.61 -13.22 -21.57
N VAL A 169 5.34 -14.09 -20.88
CA VAL A 169 4.79 -15.07 -19.94
C VAL A 169 5.06 -14.54 -18.53
N PRO A 170 4.06 -14.52 -17.62
CA PRO A 170 4.30 -14.16 -16.24
C PRO A 170 5.39 -15.06 -15.65
N ASP A 171 6.40 -14.46 -15.02
CA ASP A 171 7.43 -15.23 -14.34
C ASP A 171 6.85 -15.85 -13.06
N PHE A 172 6.28 -17.04 -13.20
CA PHE A 172 5.76 -17.83 -12.08
C PHE A 172 6.89 -18.40 -11.20
N ASN A 173 8.15 -18.25 -11.61
CA ASN A 173 9.35 -18.77 -10.94
C ASN A 173 10.17 -17.69 -10.22
N ALA A 174 9.66 -16.45 -10.07
CA ALA A 174 10.32 -15.36 -9.33
C ALA A 174 10.43 -15.58 -7.80
N LYS A 175 10.64 -16.82 -7.36
CA LYS A 175 11.08 -17.23 -6.03
C LYS A 175 12.34 -18.08 -6.12
N THR A 176 13.45 -17.47 -6.49
CA THR A 176 14.75 -17.86 -5.93
C THR A 176 15.65 -16.64 -6.04
N PRO A 177 16.32 -16.19 -4.96
CA PRO A 177 17.48 -15.31 -5.14
C PRO A 177 18.45 -16.00 -6.09
N PRO A 178 19.21 -15.26 -6.92
CA PRO A 178 20.21 -15.89 -7.76
C PRO A 178 21.14 -16.72 -6.88
N ASP A 179 21.34 -17.99 -7.23
CA ASP A 179 22.48 -18.75 -6.75
C ASP A 179 23.72 -17.95 -7.14
N ASP A 180 24.42 -17.46 -6.11
CA ASP A 180 25.66 -16.71 -6.25
C ASP A 180 26.77 -17.70 -6.64
N ASP A 181 26.78 -18.09 -7.91
CA ASP A 181 27.88 -18.79 -8.57
C ASP A 181 29.00 -17.78 -8.94
N SER A 182 29.33 -16.87 -8.02
CA SER A 182 30.61 -16.16 -8.10
C SER A 182 31.68 -16.99 -7.39
N ASP A 183 32.45 -17.70 -8.20
CA ASP A 183 33.77 -18.25 -7.89
C ASP A 183 34.77 -17.11 -7.56
N GLU A 184 34.50 -16.32 -6.52
CA GLU A 184 35.52 -15.50 -5.87
C GLU A 184 36.15 -16.33 -4.75
N ALA A 185 37.33 -16.87 -5.05
CA ALA A 185 38.21 -17.50 -4.10
C ALA A 185 38.49 -16.55 -2.91
N ILE A 186 37.72 -16.72 -1.82
CA ILE A 186 38.04 -16.14 -0.52
C ILE A 186 39.35 -16.77 -0.06
N GLN A 187 40.46 -16.08 -0.31
CA GLN A 187 41.73 -16.34 0.37
C GLN A 187 41.50 -16.13 1.87
N ARG A 188 41.37 -17.23 2.60
CA ARG A 188 41.35 -17.20 4.07
C ARG A 188 42.74 -16.81 4.57
N PRO A 189 42.87 -15.85 5.50
CA PRO A 189 44.14 -15.58 6.16
C PRO A 189 44.58 -16.80 7.00
N PRO A 190 45.90 -17.06 7.11
CA PRO A 190 46.42 -18.34 7.59
C PRO A 190 46.48 -18.41 9.12
N TRP A 191 45.40 -18.08 9.83
CA TRP A 191 45.28 -18.44 11.25
C TRP A 191 43.81 -18.57 11.64
N PHE A 192 43.22 -19.71 11.26
CA PHE A 192 42.21 -20.49 11.99
C PHE A 192 42.08 -21.86 11.32
#